data_AF-A0A817KS60-F1
#
_entry.id   AF-A0A817KS60-F1
#
_cell.length_a   1.000
_cell.length_b   1.000
_cell.length_c   1.000
_cell.angle_alpha   90.00
_cell.angle_beta   90.00
_cell.angle_gamma   90.00
#
_symmetry.space_group_name_H-M   'P 1'
#
loop_
_entity.id
_entity.type
_entity.pdbx_description
1 polymer ?
#
loop_
_entity_poly.entity_id
_entity_poly.type
_entity_poly.pdbx_seq_one_letter_code
_entity_poly.pdbx_strand_id
1 'polypeptide(L)'
;MAMWCRVDAGPVNNSCPLPPNMESNYDFDWKSKPHEWSNTDAKTTSLQLALSWTPTYCASLSEEVRDNEFQCRLSNNFSLIVHGLWPQTLGAFSPRDQPRNCRNTEQLSTSLIKRFFCMMPSEYLQQSEWEKHVFTGTCLFTTAIDYFTTIEDLYKSLNIPDIQSIKNPTATTIKNS
;
A
#
# COMPACT_ATOMS: atom_id res chain seq x y z
N MET A 1 0.46 -8.20 -16.31
CA MET A 1 0.45 -9.67 -16.20
C MET A 1 0.20 -10.00 -14.74
N ALA A 2 -0.98 -10.51 -14.37
CA ALA A 2 -1.28 -10.89 -12.99
C ALA A 2 -0.88 -12.36 -12.80
N MET A 3 0.14 -12.60 -11.98
CA MET A 3 0.64 -13.93 -11.69
C MET A 3 -0.05 -14.44 -10.43
N TRP A 4 -0.77 -15.56 -10.55
CA TRP A 4 -1.42 -16.25 -9.44
C TRP A 4 -0.47 -17.33 -8.91
N CYS A 5 -0.12 -17.29 -7.62
CA CYS A 5 0.58 -18.40 -6.96
C CYS A 5 -0.02 -18.67 -5.57
N ARG A 6 -0.28 -19.96 -5.26
CA ARG A 6 -0.32 -20.51 -3.87
C ARG A 6 1.14 -20.64 -3.37
N VAL A 7 1.57 -20.81 -2.11
CA VAL A 7 1.11 -21.44 -0.85
C VAL A 7 2.04 -20.92 0.29
N ASP A 8 1.58 -21.06 1.53
CA ASP A 8 2.30 -21.17 2.83
C ASP A 8 2.94 -19.92 3.48
N ALA A 9 2.24 -19.40 4.49
CA ALA A 9 2.68 -18.35 5.41
C ALA A 9 3.87 -18.82 6.27
N GLY A 10 5.02 -18.16 6.08
CA GLY A 10 6.21 -18.30 6.94
C GLY A 10 5.98 -17.81 8.39
N PRO A 11 6.87 -18.16 9.32
CA PRO A 11 6.58 -18.21 10.74
C PRO A 11 6.42 -16.85 11.40
N VAL A 12 5.35 -16.75 12.19
CA VAL A 12 4.96 -15.66 13.07
C VAL A 12 5.89 -15.62 14.29
N ASN A 13 7.16 -15.26 14.14
CA ASN A 13 8.01 -14.94 15.29
C ASN A 13 9.25 -14.14 14.87
N ASN A 14 9.09 -12.82 14.84
CA ASN A 14 10.08 -11.81 15.22
C ASN A 14 9.34 -10.46 15.20
N SER A 15 9.40 -9.73 16.31
CA SER A 15 8.78 -8.41 16.46
C SER A 15 9.17 -7.52 15.29
N CYS A 16 8.14 -7.07 14.57
CA CYS A 16 8.26 -6.18 13.42
C CYS A 16 9.11 -4.94 13.74
N PRO A 17 10.14 -4.65 12.93
CA PRO A 17 10.98 -3.49 13.16
C PRO A 17 10.16 -2.23 12.89
N LEU A 18 10.18 -1.32 13.86
CA LEU A 18 9.62 0.03 13.72
C LEU A 18 10.78 1.04 13.65
N PRO A 19 10.62 2.16 12.93
CA PRO A 19 11.60 3.23 12.96
C PRO A 19 11.73 3.77 14.39
N PRO A 20 12.96 4.08 14.86
CA PRO A 20 13.17 4.61 16.21
C PRO A 20 12.46 5.95 16.41
N ASN A 21 12.34 6.75 15.35
CA ASN A 21 11.56 7.96 15.29
C ASN A 21 10.60 7.84 14.09
N MET A 22 9.29 7.86 14.37
CA MET A 22 8.32 8.01 13.30
C MET A 22 8.31 9.45 12.80
N GLU A 23 8.22 9.62 11.49
CA GLU A 23 7.94 10.93 10.89
C GLU A 23 6.72 11.55 11.59
N SER A 24 6.75 12.85 11.89
CA SER A 24 5.59 13.52 12.52
C SER A 24 4.77 14.32 11.52
N ASN A 25 5.34 14.66 10.36
CA ASN A 25 4.72 15.45 9.31
C ASN A 25 4.46 14.61 8.05
N TYR A 26 3.75 13.50 8.21
CA TYR A 26 3.32 12.63 7.11
C TYR A 26 1.92 12.96 6.59
N ASP A 27 1.31 14.06 7.06
CA ASP A 27 -0.03 14.45 6.66
C ASP A 27 -0.07 14.74 5.15
N PHE A 28 -0.92 14.01 4.42
CA PHE A 28 -0.98 14.06 2.97
C PHE A 28 -2.16 14.93 2.55
N ASP A 29 -2.01 16.25 2.52
CA ASP A 29 -3.09 17.09 1.97
C ASP A 29 -3.15 16.97 0.44
N TRP A 30 -4.08 16.16 -0.07
CA TRP A 30 -4.23 15.95 -1.52
C TRP A 30 -4.60 17.23 -2.27
N LYS A 31 -5.25 18.21 -1.61
CA LYS A 31 -5.65 19.47 -2.24
C LYS A 31 -4.45 20.37 -2.53
N SER A 32 -3.37 20.19 -1.78
CA SER A 32 -2.12 20.92 -1.97
C SER A 32 -1.27 20.39 -3.13
N LYS A 33 -1.60 19.24 -3.73
CA LYS A 33 -0.74 18.54 -4.70
C LYS A 33 -1.14 18.84 -6.16
N PRO A 34 -0.24 19.35 -7.02
CA PRO A 34 -0.57 19.88 -8.35
C PRO A 34 -0.99 18.85 -9.42
N HIS A 35 -1.08 17.56 -9.10
CA HIS A 35 -1.54 16.51 -10.02
C HIS A 35 -2.56 15.56 -9.41
N GLU A 36 -3.00 15.84 -8.18
CA GLU A 36 -4.08 15.09 -7.55
C GLU A 36 -5.44 15.56 -8.08
N TRP A 37 -6.43 14.68 -7.99
CA TRP A 37 -7.80 14.95 -8.41
C TRP A 37 -8.78 14.21 -7.50
N SER A 38 -10.02 14.68 -7.46
CA SER A 38 -11.12 13.98 -6.80
C SER A 38 -12.10 13.46 -7.84
N ASN A 39 -12.68 12.30 -7.57
CA ASN A 39 -13.81 11.75 -8.30
C ASN A 39 -14.74 11.07 -7.31
N THR A 40 -15.72 11.83 -6.85
CA THR A 40 -16.75 11.42 -5.88
C THR A 40 -17.94 10.71 -6.53
N ASP A 41 -18.11 10.87 -7.84
CA ASP A 41 -19.30 10.39 -8.55
C ASP A 41 -19.12 8.97 -9.09
N ALA A 42 -17.87 8.51 -9.19
CA ALA A 42 -17.52 7.15 -9.58
C ALA A 42 -18.06 6.12 -8.59
N LYS A 43 -18.69 5.07 -9.11
CA LYS A 43 -19.21 3.96 -8.31
C LYS A 43 -18.19 2.84 -8.19
N THR A 44 -17.85 2.48 -6.96
CA THR A 44 -17.04 1.28 -6.71
C THR A 44 -17.79 0.02 -7.09
N THR A 45 -17.14 -0.81 -7.91
CA THR A 45 -17.65 -2.11 -8.37
C THR A 45 -16.79 -3.27 -7.89
N SER A 46 -15.51 -3.02 -7.60
CA SER A 46 -14.58 -4.01 -7.04
C SER A 46 -13.49 -3.31 -6.21
N LEU A 47 -12.74 -4.11 -5.47
CA LEU A 47 -11.56 -3.70 -4.71
C LEU A 47 -10.31 -4.37 -5.28
N GLN A 48 -9.22 -3.63 -5.38
CA GLN A 48 -7.93 -4.14 -5.82
C GLN A 48 -6.90 -4.00 -4.69
N LEU A 49 -6.38 -5.13 -4.18
CA LEU A 49 -5.23 -5.12 -3.28
C LEU A 49 -3.95 -4.95 -4.12
N ALA A 50 -3.27 -3.83 -3.95
CA ALA A 50 -2.00 -3.54 -4.60
C ALA A 50 -0.84 -3.95 -3.69
N LEU A 51 0.10 -4.73 -4.24
CA LEU A 51 1.26 -5.24 -3.52
C LEU A 51 2.56 -4.75 -4.16
N SER A 52 3.58 -4.49 -3.35
CA SER A 52 4.90 -4.08 -3.82
C SER A 52 5.95 -5.12 -3.41
N TRP A 53 6.79 -5.53 -4.36
CA TRP A 53 7.94 -6.39 -4.09
C TRP A 53 9.15 -5.54 -3.72
N THR A 54 9.53 -5.58 -2.45
CA THR A 54 10.53 -4.67 -1.86
C THR A 54 11.88 -4.67 -2.62
N PRO A 55 12.51 -5.82 -2.95
CA PRO A 55 13.80 -5.81 -3.66
C PRO A 55 13.79 -5.04 -4.97
N THR A 56 12.79 -5.25 -5.83
CA THR A 56 12.69 -4.53 -7.11
C THR A 56 12.26 -3.09 -6.93
N TYR A 57 11.40 -2.81 -5.95
CA TYR A 57 11.01 -1.44 -5.61
C TYR A 57 12.24 -0.63 -5.19
N CYS A 58 13.00 -1.13 -4.21
CA CYS A 58 14.19 -0.48 -3.70
C CYS A 58 15.29 -0.32 -4.76
N ALA A 59 15.46 -1.30 -5.65
CA ALA A 59 16.38 -1.20 -6.78
C ALA A 59 15.98 -0.13 -7.82
N SER A 60 14.70 0.25 -7.87
CA SER A 60 14.18 1.27 -8.80
C SER A 60 14.25 2.70 -8.26
N LEU A 61 14.52 2.87 -6.97
CA LEU A 61 14.59 4.19 -6.35
C LEU A 61 15.93 4.88 -6.65
N SER A 62 15.87 6.18 -6.92
CA SER A 62 17.07 7.04 -6.89
C SER A 62 17.54 7.23 -5.44
N GLU A 63 18.80 7.63 -5.27
CA GLU A 63 19.44 7.81 -3.95
C GLU A 63 18.77 8.89 -3.06
N GLU A 64 17.80 9.65 -3.56
CA GLU A 64 17.26 10.83 -2.87
C GLU A 64 15.92 10.64 -2.15
N VAL A 65 15.27 9.47 -2.24
CA VAL A 65 13.94 9.27 -1.62
C VAL A 65 14.06 8.89 -0.13
N ARG A 66 14.04 9.91 0.75
CA ARG A 66 14.10 9.75 2.22
C ARG A 66 12.98 8.90 2.80
N ASP A 67 11.76 9.03 2.27
CA ASP A 67 10.56 8.34 2.78
C ASP A 67 10.62 6.80 2.68
N ASN A 68 11.58 6.27 1.92
CA ASN A 68 11.78 4.84 1.69
C ASN A 68 13.02 4.27 2.40
N GLU A 69 13.77 5.09 3.15
CA GLU A 69 15.01 4.68 3.80
C GLU A 69 14.80 3.50 4.74
N PHE A 70 13.72 3.52 5.53
CA PHE A 70 13.41 2.45 6.47
C PHE A 70 13.12 1.12 5.77
N GLN A 71 12.37 1.15 4.66
CA GLN A 71 12.04 -0.05 3.89
C GLN A 71 13.24 -0.58 3.09
N CYS A 72 14.06 0.31 2.54
CA CYS A 72 15.02 -0.05 1.49
C CYS A 72 16.50 -0.02 1.87
N ARG A 73 16.90 0.71 2.92
CA ARG A 73 18.32 0.99 3.21
C ARG A 73 18.80 0.47 4.55
N LEU A 74 17.88 0.21 5.48
CA LEU A 74 18.20 -0.48 6.72
C LEU A 74 18.27 -1.99 6.49
N SER A 75 18.90 -2.73 7.40
CA SER A 75 18.99 -4.21 7.39
C SER A 75 17.64 -4.91 7.68
N ASN A 76 16.55 -4.33 7.16
CA ASN A 76 15.18 -4.81 7.32
C ASN A 76 14.86 -5.77 6.16
N ASN A 77 14.33 -6.94 6.47
CA ASN A 77 14.00 -7.96 5.48
C ASN A 77 12.51 -7.89 5.05
N PHE A 78 12.04 -6.69 4.68
CA PHE A 78 10.72 -6.58 4.07
C PHE A 78 10.72 -7.28 2.71
N SER A 79 9.65 -8.04 2.46
CA SER A 79 9.51 -8.89 1.29
C SER A 79 8.39 -8.34 0.41
N LEU A 80 7.28 -9.06 0.28
CA LEU A 80 6.04 -8.48 -0.24
C LEU A 80 5.47 -7.56 0.83
N ILE A 81 5.08 -6.36 0.44
CA ILE A 81 4.37 -5.40 1.31
C ILE A 81 3.09 -4.97 0.60
N VAL A 82 2.14 -4.44 1.37
CA VAL A 82 0.96 -3.81 0.79
C VAL A 82 1.32 -2.38 0.36
N HIS A 83 0.92 -2.05 -0.86
CA HIS A 83 0.89 -0.66 -1.34
C HIS A 83 -0.42 -0.01 -0.90
N GLY A 84 -1.57 -0.64 -1.14
CA GLY A 84 -2.87 -0.13 -0.75
C GLY A 84 -4.04 -1.00 -1.20
N LEU A 85 -5.26 -0.57 -0.87
CA LEU A 85 -6.50 -1.22 -1.29
C LEU A 85 -7.38 -0.21 -2.02
N TRP A 86 -7.51 -0.41 -3.33
CA TRP A 86 -8.05 0.62 -4.21
C TRP A 86 -9.45 0.25 -4.70
N PRO A 87 -10.44 1.13 -4.51
CA PRO A 87 -11.73 0.98 -5.15
C PRO A 87 -11.60 1.12 -6.67
N GLN A 88 -12.30 0.26 -7.41
CA GLN A 88 -12.29 0.21 -8.87
C GLN A 88 -13.70 0.34 -9.46
N THR A 89 -13.84 1.13 -10.51
CA THR A 89 -15.05 1.29 -11.32
C THR A 89 -14.95 0.43 -12.57
N LEU A 90 -15.94 -0.43 -12.80
CA LEU A 90 -16.07 -1.21 -14.02
C LEU A 90 -16.31 -0.26 -15.20
N GLY A 91 -15.51 -0.42 -16.26
CA GLY A 91 -15.60 0.43 -17.45
C GLY A 91 -14.84 1.76 -17.33
N ALA A 92 -14.04 1.97 -16.28
CA ALA A 92 -13.08 3.07 -16.24
C ALA A 92 -12.02 2.91 -17.35
N PHE A 93 -11.75 3.99 -18.09
CA PHE A 93 -10.75 4.00 -19.18
C PHE A 93 -9.50 4.81 -18.81
N SER A 94 -9.58 5.60 -17.74
CA SER A 94 -8.52 6.43 -17.20
C SER A 94 -8.45 6.28 -15.68
N PRO A 95 -7.27 6.48 -15.05
CA PRO A 95 -7.18 6.62 -13.60
C PRO A 95 -8.14 7.67 -13.03
N ARG A 96 -8.45 8.71 -13.81
CA ARG A 96 -9.38 9.77 -13.39
C ARG A 96 -10.82 9.31 -13.25
N ASP A 97 -11.20 8.21 -13.90
CA ASP A 97 -12.54 7.63 -13.82
C ASP A 97 -12.74 6.76 -12.56
N GLN A 98 -11.65 6.50 -11.83
CA GLN A 98 -11.66 5.75 -10.59
C GLN A 98 -12.05 6.62 -9.40
N PRO A 99 -12.68 6.06 -8.35
CA PRO A 99 -12.94 6.80 -7.12
C PRO A 99 -11.64 7.25 -6.47
N ARG A 100 -11.57 8.54 -6.11
CA ARG A 100 -10.39 9.12 -5.48
C ARG A 100 -10.75 10.34 -4.64
N ASN A 101 -10.05 10.50 -3.51
CA ASN A 101 -10.17 11.67 -2.63
C ASN A 101 -11.65 11.99 -2.29
N CYS A 102 -12.40 10.98 -1.84
CA CYS A 102 -13.86 11.09 -1.71
C CYS A 102 -14.30 11.91 -0.49
N ARG A 103 -13.42 12.11 0.50
CA ARG A 103 -13.64 13.01 1.64
C ARG A 103 -12.33 13.57 2.13
N ASN A 104 -12.40 14.59 2.99
CA ASN A 104 -11.26 14.96 3.81
C ASN A 104 -11.10 13.93 4.92
N THR A 105 -9.86 13.56 5.20
CA THR A 105 -9.48 12.69 6.31
C THR A 105 -8.67 13.46 7.31
N GLU A 106 -8.71 13.03 8.57
CA GLU A 106 -7.75 13.48 9.56
C GLU A 106 -6.45 12.71 9.41
N GLN A 107 -5.36 13.29 9.90
CA GLN A 107 -4.08 12.60 10.03
C GLN A 107 -4.27 11.33 10.89
N LEU A 108 -3.75 10.20 10.41
CA LEU A 108 -3.74 8.94 11.13
C LEU A 108 -2.96 9.09 12.44
N SER A 109 -3.40 8.39 13.48
CA SER A 109 -2.61 8.36 14.72
C SER A 109 -1.36 7.51 14.55
N THR A 110 -0.26 7.91 15.20
CA THR A 110 0.98 7.13 15.24
C THR A 110 0.75 5.70 15.78
N SER A 111 -0.19 5.50 16.72
CA SER A 111 -0.51 4.18 17.24
C SER A 111 -1.18 3.28 16.19
N LEU A 112 -2.05 3.83 15.36
CA LEU A 112 -2.68 3.10 14.26
C LEU A 112 -1.65 2.72 13.19
N ILE A 113 -0.77 3.65 12.82
CA ILE A 113 0.32 3.42 11.88
C ILE A 113 1.24 2.28 12.35
N LYS A 114 1.66 2.30 13.63
CA LYS A 114 2.50 1.25 14.22
C LYS A 114 1.88 -0.13 14.13
N ARG A 115 0.56 -0.24 14.27
CA ARG A 115 -0.16 -1.51 14.22
C ARG A 115 -0.03 -2.21 12.87
N PHE A 116 -0.04 -1.45 11.77
CA PHE A 116 -0.03 -2.00 10.40
C PHE A 116 1.33 -1.85 9.69
N PHE A 117 2.32 -1.29 10.37
CA PHE A 117 3.62 -0.93 9.80
C PHE A 117 4.36 -2.11 9.14
N CYS A 118 4.19 -3.31 9.68
CA CYS A 118 4.87 -4.51 9.19
C CYS A 118 4.43 -4.93 7.80
N MET A 119 3.17 -4.60 7.48
CA MET A 119 2.54 -4.84 6.20
C MET A 119 2.72 -3.65 5.26
N MET A 120 2.77 -2.43 5.81
CA MET A 120 2.90 -1.16 5.08
C MET A 120 3.95 -0.25 5.77
N PRO A 121 5.25 -0.42 5.48
CA PRO A 121 6.35 0.14 6.29
C PRO A 121 6.67 1.61 5.95
N SER A 122 5.65 2.47 5.92
CA SER A 122 5.79 3.91 5.73
C SER A 122 4.55 4.65 6.25
N GLU A 123 4.79 5.66 7.09
CA GLU A 123 3.77 6.55 7.64
C GLU A 123 3.08 7.35 6.53
N TYR A 124 3.88 7.92 5.62
CA TYR A 124 3.40 8.68 4.48
C TYR A 124 2.59 7.81 3.50
N LEU A 125 3.04 6.58 3.23
CA LEU A 125 2.27 5.65 2.40
C LEU A 125 0.91 5.38 3.05
N GLN A 126 0.88 4.98 4.32
CA GLN A 126 -0.37 4.69 5.02
C GLN A 126 -1.33 5.90 5.01
N GLN A 127 -0.84 7.10 5.33
CA GLN A 127 -1.67 8.32 5.29
C GLN A 127 -2.20 8.61 3.89
N SER A 128 -1.31 8.62 2.88
CA SER A 128 -1.70 8.99 1.52
C SER A 128 -2.68 7.98 0.91
N GLU A 129 -2.54 6.69 1.22
CA GLU A 129 -3.45 5.65 0.76
C GLU A 129 -4.82 5.76 1.43
N TRP A 130 -4.85 6.02 2.74
CA TRP A 130 -6.08 6.29 3.45
C TRP A 130 -6.81 7.50 2.86
N GLU A 131 -6.11 8.61 2.67
CA GLU A 131 -6.70 9.85 2.17
C GLU A 131 -7.21 9.74 0.72
N LYS A 132 -6.44 9.08 -0.15
CA LYS A 132 -6.77 8.91 -1.57
C LYS A 132 -7.88 7.92 -1.81
N HIS A 133 -7.91 6.82 -1.07
CA HIS A 133 -8.70 5.64 -1.42
C HIS A 133 -9.83 5.34 -0.44
N VAL A 134 -9.98 6.12 0.64
CA VAL A 134 -11.20 6.09 1.46
C VAL A 134 -12.40 6.60 0.66
N PHE A 135 -13.52 5.89 0.79
CA PHE A 135 -14.75 6.17 0.06
C PHE A 135 -15.85 6.69 1.00
N THR A 136 -16.61 7.70 0.58
CA THR A 136 -17.88 8.10 1.23
C THR A 136 -19.06 7.94 0.28
N GLY A 137 -20.17 7.32 0.73
CA GLY A 137 -21.32 6.91 -0.08
C GLY A 137 -21.95 5.61 0.44
N THR A 138 -22.17 4.60 -0.39
CA THR A 138 -22.41 3.19 0.04
C THR A 138 -21.15 2.58 0.68
N CYS A 139 -20.53 3.33 1.60
CA CYS A 139 -19.17 3.22 2.13
C CYS A 139 -18.69 1.78 2.36
N LEU A 140 -17.58 1.42 1.72
CA LEU A 140 -16.87 0.20 2.10
C LEU A 140 -16.17 0.34 3.45
N PHE A 141 -15.65 1.54 3.80
CA PHE A 141 -14.96 1.78 5.08
C PHE A 141 -15.33 3.12 5.71
N THR A 142 -15.82 3.08 6.95
CA THR A 142 -16.19 4.27 7.73
C THR A 142 -15.04 4.86 8.53
N THR A 143 -14.09 4.00 8.93
CA THR A 143 -12.95 4.38 9.77
C THR A 143 -11.63 3.87 9.18
N ALA A 144 -10.52 4.52 9.54
CA ALA A 144 -9.20 4.08 9.10
C ALA A 144 -8.85 2.68 9.63
N ILE A 145 -9.28 2.37 10.87
CA ILE A 145 -9.04 1.04 11.45
C ILE A 145 -9.74 -0.07 10.65
N ASP A 146 -10.96 0.15 10.18
CA ASP A 146 -11.68 -0.84 9.35
C ASP A 146 -10.99 -1.06 8.00
N TYR A 147 -10.53 0.04 7.38
CA TYR A 147 -9.77 -0.01 6.12
C TYR A 147 -8.49 -0.85 6.28
N PHE A 148 -7.63 -0.52 7.23
CA PHE A 148 -6.38 -1.23 7.42
C PHE A 148 -6.56 -2.66 7.94
N THR A 149 -7.57 -2.92 8.77
CA THR A 149 -7.88 -4.30 9.21
C THR A 149 -8.32 -5.16 8.02
N THR A 150 -9.14 -4.62 7.12
CA THR A 150 -9.55 -5.34 5.91
C THR A 150 -8.37 -5.63 5.00
N ILE A 151 -7.44 -4.67 4.86
CA ILE A 151 -6.18 -4.89 4.15
C ILE A 151 -5.39 -6.03 4.80
N GLU A 152 -5.25 -5.99 6.13
CA GLU A 152 -4.52 -7.01 6.90
C GLU A 152 -5.12 -8.41 6.70
N ASP A 153 -6.46 -8.52 6.74
CA ASP A 153 -7.16 -9.79 6.53
C ASP A 153 -6.95 -10.32 5.11
N LEU A 154 -7.09 -9.45 4.09
CA LEU A 154 -6.82 -9.80 2.70
C LEU A 154 -5.37 -10.22 2.51
N TYR A 155 -4.43 -9.47 3.06
CA TYR A 155 -2.99 -9.74 2.96
C TYR A 155 -2.62 -11.07 3.63
N LYS A 156 -3.14 -11.36 4.83
CA LYS A 156 -2.96 -12.63 5.53
C LYS A 156 -3.62 -13.81 4.82
N SER A 157 -4.68 -13.57 4.05
CA SER A 157 -5.31 -14.60 3.23
C SER A 157 -4.50 -14.97 1.98
N LEU A 158 -3.51 -14.14 1.62
CA LEU A 158 -2.63 -14.43 0.50
C LEU A 158 -1.71 -15.59 0.83
N ASN A 159 -1.65 -16.51 -0.12
CA ASN A 159 -0.69 -17.61 -0.12
C ASN A 159 0.61 -17.16 -0.79
N ILE A 160 1.41 -16.39 -0.07
CA ILE A 160 2.67 -15.85 -0.60
C ILE A 160 3.74 -16.95 -0.53
N PRO A 161 4.30 -17.42 -1.65
CA PRO A 161 5.36 -18.43 -1.61
C PRO A 161 6.59 -17.89 -0.89
N ASP A 162 7.51 -18.77 -0.47
CA ASP A 162 8.80 -18.35 0.09
C ASP A 162 9.66 -17.64 -0.97
N ILE A 163 9.34 -16.38 -1.19
CA ILE A 163 10.01 -15.46 -2.10
C ILE A 163 11.36 -14.98 -1.54
N GLN A 164 11.64 -15.21 -0.25
CA GLN A 164 12.96 -14.96 0.32
C GLN A 164 13.98 -16.00 -0.15
N SER A 165 13.53 -17.21 -0.51
CA SER A 165 14.37 -18.23 -1.13
C SER A 165 14.77 -17.92 -2.58
N ILE A 166 14.13 -16.94 -3.24
CA ILE A 166 14.41 -16.57 -4.62
C ILE A 166 15.71 -15.75 -4.67
N LYS A 167 16.83 -16.45 -4.93
CA LYS A 167 18.13 -15.85 -5.19
C LYS A 167 18.13 -15.18 -6.57
N ASN A 168 18.55 -13.92 -6.63
CA ASN A 168 18.65 -13.12 -7.86
C ASN A 168 17.32 -12.99 -8.63
N PRO A 169 16.32 -12.26 -8.10
CA PRO A 169 15.09 -12.02 -8.83
C PRO A 169 15.38 -11.16 -10.08
N THR A 170 15.49 -11.81 -11.23
CA THR A 170 15.62 -11.12 -12.52
C THR A 170 14.25 -10.58 -12.92
N ALA A 171 14.09 -9.25 -12.89
CA ALA A 171 12.90 -8.61 -13.46
C ALA A 171 12.97 -8.69 -14.99
N THR A 172 12.42 -9.76 -15.57
CA THR A 172 12.27 -9.85 -17.02
C THR A 172 10.99 -9.16 -17.44
N THR A 173 11.10 -8.04 -18.16
CA THR A 173 9.95 -7.40 -18.81
C THR A 173 9.46 -8.30 -19.93
N ILE A 174 8.38 -9.03 -19.69
CA ILE A 174 7.64 -9.72 -20.75
C ILE A 174 6.90 -8.64 -21.53
N LYS A 175 7.46 -8.21 -22.67
CA LYS A 175 6.71 -7.44 -23.67
C LYS A 175 5.82 -8.43 -24.40
N ASN A 176 4.51 -8.40 -24.13
CA ASN A 176 3.57 -9.09 -25.00
C ASN A 176 3.56 -8.37 -26.35
N SER A 177 3.96 -9.10 -27.39
CA SER A 177 3.83 -8.74 -28.80
C SER A 177 2.37 -8.68 -29.24
#